data_AF-A0A9E1ZW80-F1
#
_entry.id   AF-A0A9E1ZW80-F1
#
_cell.length_a   1.000
_cell.length_b   1.000
_cell.length_c   1.000
_cell.angle_alpha   90.00
_cell.angle_beta   90.00
_cell.angle_gamma   90.00
#
_symmetry.space_group_name_H-M   'P 1'
#
loop_
_entity.id
_entity.type
_entity.pdbx_description
1 polymer ?
#
loop_
_entity_poly.entity_id
_entity_poly.type
_entity_poly.pdbx_seq_one_letter_code
_entity_poly.pdbx_strand_id
1 'polypeptide(L)'
;MAFSPQFLDELRARAGVVQVVGKRVKLTKKGREHMGLCPFHKEKTPSFTVNEEKGFFHCFGCQEHGSAIDFVMKVDGLSFPEAVERLA
;
A
#
# COMPACT_ATOMS: atom_id res chain seq x y z
N MET A 1 -11.14 0.19 -19.67
CA MET A 1 -9.89 0.95 -19.92
C MET A 1 -8.72 -0.01 -19.77
N ALA A 2 -7.73 0.04 -20.66
CA ALA A 2 -6.50 -0.73 -20.50
C ALA A 2 -5.36 0.25 -20.20
N PHE A 3 -4.75 0.10 -19.03
CA PHE A 3 -3.55 0.86 -18.67
C PHE A 3 -2.32 0.15 -19.24
N SER A 4 -1.37 0.90 -19.80
CA SER A 4 -0.12 0.28 -20.26
C SER A 4 0.70 -0.21 -19.07
N PRO A 5 1.43 -1.34 -19.19
CA PRO A 5 2.31 -1.81 -18.13
C PRO A 5 3.30 -0.74 -17.67
N GLN A 6 3.88 0.01 -18.62
CA GLN A 6 4.81 1.11 -18.33
C GLN A 6 4.17 2.20 -17.47
N PHE A 7 2.95 2.61 -17.81
CA PHE A 7 2.22 3.60 -17.02
C PHE A 7 1.97 3.11 -15.59
N LEU A 8 1.59 1.84 -15.42
CA LEU A 8 1.36 1.25 -14.11
C LEU A 8 2.64 1.18 -13.28
N ASP A 9 3.79 0.88 -13.89
CA ASP A 9 5.08 0.87 -13.20
C ASP A 9 5.53 2.29 -12.81
N GLU A 10 5.41 3.27 -13.70
CA GLU A 10 5.66 4.68 -13.38
C GLU A 10 4.73 5.19 -12.27
N LEU A 11 3.47 4.77 -12.29
CA LEU A 11 2.50 5.12 -11.28
C LEU A 11 2.87 4.55 -9.91
N ARG A 12 3.23 3.26 -9.84
CA ARG A 12 3.69 2.62 -8.61
C ARG A 12 4.96 3.31 -8.07
N ALA A 13 5.89 3.65 -8.96
CA ALA A 13 7.12 4.34 -8.59
C ALA A 13 6.86 5.76 -8.07
N ARG A 14 5.98 6.55 -8.70
CA ARG A 14 5.65 7.91 -8.26
C ARG A 14 4.88 7.93 -6.95
N ALA A 15 3.88 7.04 -6.83
CA ALA A 15 2.93 7.10 -5.73
C ALA A 15 3.62 6.70 -4.44
N GLY A 16 4.53 5.71 -4.50
CA GLY A 16 5.29 5.21 -3.37
C GLY A 16 4.39 4.53 -2.34
N VAL A 17 4.56 3.22 -2.13
CA VAL A 17 3.72 2.46 -1.19
C VAL A 17 3.70 3.07 0.22
N VAL A 18 4.82 3.63 0.68
CA VAL A 18 4.93 4.29 2.00
C VAL A 18 4.09 5.56 2.06
N GLN A 19 4.09 6.39 1.02
CA GLN A 19 3.30 7.62 1.02
C GLN A 19 1.81 7.32 0.96
N VAL A 20 1.41 6.35 0.13
CA VAL A 20 0.01 5.94 -0.02
C VAL A 20 -0.51 5.36 1.29
N VAL A 21 0.21 4.41 1.89
CA VAL A 21 -0.17 3.82 3.17
C VAL A 21 -0.13 4.86 4.29
N GLY A 22 0.92 5.69 4.33
CA GLY A 22 1.16 6.69 5.38
C GLY A 22 0.06 7.74 5.52
N LYS A 23 -0.74 7.96 4.46
CA LYS A 23 -1.94 8.81 4.50
C LYS A 23 -3.08 8.22 5.34
N ARG A 24 -3.10 6.91 5.56
CA ARG A 24 -4.17 6.19 6.27
C ARG A 24 -3.69 5.51 7.55
N VAL A 25 -2.45 5.08 7.58
CA VAL A 25 -1.85 4.35 8.70
C VAL A 25 -0.67 5.15 9.24
N LYS A 26 -0.62 5.32 10.55
CA LYS A 26 0.56 5.89 11.20
C LYS A 26 1.71 4.88 11.14
N LEU A 27 2.67 5.17 10.29
CA LEU A 27 3.86 4.34 10.08
C LEU A 27 5.04 4.86 10.90
N THR A 28 5.80 3.95 11.48
CA THR A 28 7.09 4.21 12.14
C THR A 28 8.21 3.57 11.32
N LYS A 29 9.22 4.36 10.94
CA LYS A 29 10.37 3.85 10.19
C LYS A 29 11.24 2.96 11.09
N LYS A 30 11.57 1.76 10.62
CA LYS A 30 12.43 0.78 11.31
C LYS A 30 13.45 0.23 10.31
N GLY A 31 14.58 0.91 10.19
CA GLY A 31 15.60 0.58 9.19
C GLY A 31 15.13 0.93 7.78
N ARG A 32 15.04 -0.09 6.91
CA ARG A 32 14.59 0.05 5.51
C ARG A 32 13.07 -0.11 5.33
N GLU A 33 12.38 -0.54 6.37
CA GLU A 33 10.94 -0.80 6.34
C GLU A 33 10.20 0.16 7.26
N HIS A 34 8.89 0.24 7.06
CA HIS A 34 7.99 1.03 7.89
C HIS A 34 6.98 0.10 8.54
N MET A 35 6.68 0.30 9.82
CA MET A 35 5.80 -0.57 10.58
C MET A 35 4.63 0.22 11.19
N GLY A 36 3.45 -0.38 11.22
CA GLY A 36 2.24 0.23 11.79
C GLY A 36 1.19 -0.81 12.20
N LEU A 37 0.04 -0.32 12.64
CA LEU A 37 -1.15 -1.15 12.85
C LEU A 37 -1.81 -1.43 11.50
N CYS A 38 -2.26 -2.67 11.31
CA CYS A 38 -2.94 -3.07 10.09
C CYS A 38 -4.28 -2.35 9.94
N PRO A 39 -4.59 -1.76 8.77
CA PRO A 39 -5.89 -1.17 8.51
C PRO A 39 -6.95 -2.21 8.13
N PHE A 40 -6.55 -3.44 7.80
CA PHE A 40 -7.44 -4.50 7.32
C PHE A 40 -8.03 -5.38 8.43
N HIS A 41 -7.46 -5.34 9.63
CA HIS A 41 -8.00 -6.06 10.78
C HIS A 41 -7.67 -5.33 12.08
N LYS A 42 -8.45 -5.58 13.12
CA LYS A 42 -8.29 -4.90 14.41
C LYS A 42 -7.25 -5.62 15.27
N GLU A 43 -6.08 -5.00 15.43
CA GLU A 43 -4.99 -5.48 16.28
C GLU A 43 -4.50 -4.43 17.28
N LYS A 44 -3.78 -4.86 18.32
CA LYS A 44 -3.15 -3.97 19.32
C LYS A 44 -1.63 -3.85 19.13
N THR A 45 -1.02 -4.83 18.47
CA THR A 45 0.41 -4.88 18.19
C THR A 45 0.64 -4.58 16.72
N PRO A 46 1.64 -3.78 16.35
CA PRO A 46 1.90 -3.47 14.95
C PRO A 46 2.42 -4.71 14.22
N SER A 47 1.64 -5.25 13.28
CA SER A 47 2.06 -6.35 12.39
C SER A 47 2.11 -5.96 10.92
N PHE A 48 1.76 -4.71 10.60
CA PHE A 48 1.77 -4.18 9.25
C PHE A 48 3.13 -3.61 8.89
N THR A 49 3.78 -4.18 7.87
CA THR A 49 5.09 -3.76 7.37
C THR A 49 4.97 -3.24 5.94
N VAL A 50 5.67 -2.15 5.64
CA VAL A 50 5.77 -1.57 4.31
C VAL A 50 7.22 -1.46 3.90
N ASN A 51 7.56 -2.05 2.77
CA ASN A 51 8.90 -1.99 2.20
C ASN A 51 8.93 -0.96 1.07
N GLU A 52 9.62 0.16 1.30
CA GLU A 52 9.70 1.28 0.35
C GLU A 52 10.44 0.89 -0.92
N GLU A 53 11.58 0.23 -0.78
CA GLU A 53 12.48 -0.17 -1.87
C GLU A 53 11.82 -1.20 -2.80
N LYS A 54 11.11 -2.18 -2.21
CA LYS A 54 10.43 -3.24 -2.96
C LYS A 54 9.00 -2.87 -3.37
N GLY A 55 8.46 -1.74 -2.89
CA GLY A 55 7.17 -1.22 -3.32
C GLY A 55 5.93 -2.01 -2.86
N PHE A 56 6.01 -2.79 -1.77
CA PHE A 56 4.89 -3.58 -1.26
C PHE A 56 4.63 -3.37 0.24
N PHE A 57 3.42 -3.76 0.66
CA PHE A 57 3.07 -3.94 2.07
C PHE A 57 2.78 -5.41 2.38
N HIS A 58 2.96 -5.80 3.63
CA HIS A 58 2.61 -7.11 4.14
C HIS A 58 2.20 -7.00 5.62
N CYS A 59 1.06 -7.57 5.97
CA CYS A 59 0.60 -7.72 7.33
C CYS A 59 0.85 -9.14 7.82
N PHE A 60 1.68 -9.30 8.86
CA PHE A 60 1.96 -10.62 9.43
C PHE A 60 0.81 -11.18 10.30
N GLY A 61 -0.16 -10.34 10.72
CA GLY A 61 -1.32 -10.77 11.49
C GLY A 61 -2.43 -11.40 10.64
N CYS A 62 -2.79 -10.75 9.52
CA CYS A 62 -3.87 -11.22 8.63
C CYS A 62 -3.39 -11.71 7.25
N GLN A 63 -2.08 -11.73 7.00
CA GLN A 63 -1.45 -12.16 5.73
C GLN A 63 -1.80 -11.30 4.50
N GLU A 64 -2.45 -10.15 4.73
CA GLU A 64 -2.77 -9.19 3.68
C GLU A 64 -1.49 -8.56 3.13
N HIS A 65 -1.34 -8.59 1.81
CA HIS A 65 -0.18 -8.05 1.12
C HIS A 65 -0.60 -7.47 -0.23
N GLY A 66 0.26 -6.63 -0.80
CA GLY A 66 0.02 -6.02 -2.10
C GLY A 66 0.87 -4.79 -2.35
N SER A 67 0.62 -4.16 -3.50
CA SER A 67 1.22 -2.89 -3.92
C SER A 67 0.43 -1.68 -3.40
N ALA A 68 0.89 -0.48 -3.72
CA ALA A 68 0.17 0.75 -3.44
C ALA A 68 -1.26 0.77 -4.02
N ILE A 69 -1.46 0.17 -5.20
CA ILE A 69 -2.77 0.10 -5.86
C ILE A 69 -3.69 -0.84 -5.08
N ASP A 70 -3.20 -2.04 -4.73
CA ASP A 70 -3.96 -3.02 -3.97
C ASP A 70 -4.41 -2.47 -2.61
N PHE A 71 -3.55 -1.67 -1.98
CA PHE A 71 -3.88 -0.99 -0.73
C PHE A 71 -5.08 -0.05 -0.91
N VAL A 72 -5.04 0.83 -1.92
CA VAL A 72 -6.13 1.78 -2.18
C VAL A 72 -7.42 1.05 -2.55
N MET A 73 -7.34 0.02 -3.38
CA MET A 73 -8.50 -0.80 -3.73
C MET A 73 -9.17 -1.38 -2.49
N LYS A 74 -8.39 -1.96 -1.58
CA LYS A 74 -8.93 -2.63 -0.38
C LYS A 74 -9.39 -1.65 0.70
N VAL A 75 -8.67 -0.54 0.90
CA VAL A 75 -9.01 0.45 1.93
C VAL A 75 -10.19 1.33 1.52
N ASP A 76 -10.27 1.71 0.25
CA ASP A 76 -11.32 2.59 -0.26
C ASP A 76 -12.46 1.85 -0.98
N GLY A 77 -12.36 0.52 -1.13
CA GLY A 77 -13.37 -0.29 -1.80
C GLY A 77 -13.47 -0.01 -3.31
N LEU A 78 -12.38 0.45 -3.92
CA LEU A 78 -12.32 0.88 -5.31
C LEU A 78 -11.99 -0.28 -6.24
N SER A 79 -12.55 -0.25 -7.45
CA SER A 79 -12.10 -1.11 -8.54
C SER A 79 -10.69 -0.73 -9.00
N PHE A 80 -10.01 -1.63 -9.73
CA PHE A 80 -8.66 -1.36 -10.22
C PHE A 80 -8.55 -0.06 -11.03
N PRO A 81 -9.44 0.25 -11.99
CA PRO A 81 -9.38 1.51 -12.72
C PRO A 81 -9.55 2.73 -11.82
N GLU A 82 -10.49 2.70 -10.87
CA GLU A 82 -10.71 3.80 -9.93
C GLU A 82 -9.50 4.02 -9.01
N ALA A 83 -8.87 2.95 -8.54
CA ALA A 83 -7.67 3.02 -7.72
C ALA A 83 -6.47 3.58 -8.51
N VAL A 84 -6.35 3.22 -9.78
CA VAL A 84 -5.32 3.76 -10.68
C VAL A 84 -5.56 5.25 -10.94
N GLU A 85 -6.79 5.67 -11.24
CA GLU A 85 -7.15 7.08 -11.40
C GLU A 85 -6.94 7.89 -10.11
N ARG A 86 -7.17 7.28 -8.94
CA ARG A 86 -6.97 7.91 -7.64
C ARG A 86 -5.50 8.21 -7.33
N LEU A 87 -4.60 7.40 -7.88
CA LEU A 87 -3.16 7.48 -7.68
C LEU A 87 -2.44 8.27 -8.79
N ALA A 88 -3.05 8.40 -9.97
CA ALA A 88 -2.49 9.06 -11.15
C ALA A 88 -2.25 10.55 -10.92
#